data_AF-A0A7X7Y346-F1
#
_entry.id   AF-A0A7X7Y346-F1
#
_cell.length_a   1.000
_cell.length_b   1.000
_cell.length_c   1.000
_cell.angle_alpha   90.00
_cell.angle_beta   90.00
_cell.angle_gamma   90.00
#
_symmetry.space_group_name_H-M   'P 1'
#
loop_
_entity.id
_entity.type
_entity.pdbx_description
1 polymer ?
#
loop_
_entity_poly.entity_id
_entity_poly.type
_entity_poly.pdbx_seq_one_letter_code
_entity_poly.pdbx_strand_id
1 'polypeptide(L)' 'KPVSEQMGIGKEWYEQMEAFQEWMVGKTVEEIVNLPVKERDESHKHVPDVPELTSSVTITVEGYLAVVEEAAANAR' A
#
# COMPACT_ATOMS: atom_id res chain seq x y z
N LYS A 1 -7.58 14.65 -16.12
CA LYS A 1 -6.56 14.28 -15.13
C LYS A 1 -6.96 14.66 -13.68
N PRO A 2 -8.21 14.42 -13.22
CA PRO A 2 -8.64 14.94 -11.92
C PRO A 2 -8.22 14.08 -10.71
N VAL A 3 -7.87 12.80 -10.90
CA VAL A 3 -7.61 11.87 -9.79
C VAL A 3 -6.19 12.03 -9.21
N SER A 4 -5.20 12.26 -10.07
CA SER A 4 -3.78 12.39 -9.70
C SER A 4 -3.47 13.63 -8.85
N GLU A 5 -4.12 14.76 -9.13
CA GLU A 5 -4.03 15.97 -8.29
C GLU A 5 -4.70 15.81 -6.93
N GLN A 6 -5.76 14.98 -6.84
CA GLN A 6 -6.48 14.74 -5.60
C GLN A 6 -5.69 13.87 -4.60
N MET A 7 -4.73 13.07 -5.07
CA MET A 7 -3.91 12.20 -4.23
C MET A 7 -2.61 12.85 -3.70
N GLY A 8 -2.37 14.13 -4.00
CA GLY A 8 -1.36 14.96 -3.35
C GLY A 8 0.11 14.67 -3.68
N ILE A 9 0.43 13.55 -4.35
CA ILE A 9 1.81 13.16 -4.69
C ILE A 9 2.10 13.13 -6.20
N GLY A 10 1.13 13.51 -7.04
CA GLY A 10 1.32 13.57 -8.50
C GLY A 10 1.53 12.22 -9.17
N LYS A 11 1.23 11.11 -8.48
CA LYS A 11 1.28 9.74 -9.01
C LYS A 11 -0.12 9.18 -9.23
N GLU A 12 -0.32 8.48 -10.34
CA GLU A 12 -1.53 7.70 -10.60
C GLU A 12 -1.57 6.45 -9.70
N TRP A 13 -2.77 5.89 -9.51
CA TRP A 13 -2.96 4.70 -8.65
C TRP A 13 -2.02 3.54 -9.02
N TYR A 14 -1.82 3.27 -10.31
CA TYR A 14 -0.98 2.17 -10.76
C TYR A 14 0.50 2.38 -10.42
N GLU A 15 1.00 3.61 -10.44
CA GLU A 15 2.40 3.94 -10.09
C GLU A 15 2.63 3.79 -8.58
N GLN A 16 1.61 4.08 -7.77
CA GLN A 16 1.66 3.82 -6.33
C GLN A 16 1.66 2.32 -6.05
N MET A 17 0.88 1.54 -6.83
CA MET A 17 0.86 0.08 -6.71
C MET A 17 2.16 -0.57 -7.15
N GLU A 18 2.79 -0.06 -8.20
CA GLU A 18 4.13 -0.49 -8.59
C GLU A 18 5.12 -0.29 -7.45
N ALA A 19 5.18 0.92 -6.85
CA ALA A 19 6.05 1.18 -5.70
C ALA A 19 5.74 0.28 -4.50
N PHE A 20 4.47 -0.05 -4.27
CA PHE A 20 4.06 -0.96 -3.20
C PHE A 20 4.50 -2.40 -3.46
N GLN A 21 4.34 -2.87 -4.70
CA GLN A 21 4.78 -4.20 -5.13
C GLN A 21 6.30 -4.35 -5.06
N GLU A 22 7.05 -3.34 -5.51
CA GLU A 22 8.51 -3.32 -5.39
C GLU A 22 8.95 -3.45 -3.93
N TRP A 23 8.29 -2.74 -3.01
CA TRP A 23 8.57 -2.84 -1.58
C TRP A 23 8.31 -4.24 -1.01
N MET A 24 7.33 -4.98 -1.54
CA MET A 24 7.06 -6.36 -1.08
C MET A 24 8.13 -7.37 -1.52
N VAL A 25 8.89 -7.08 -2.58
CA VAL A 25 9.87 -8.04 -3.12
C VAL A 25 10.96 -8.34 -2.09
N GLY A 26 11.18 -9.63 -1.82
CA GLY A 26 12.18 -10.10 -0.87
C GLY A 26 11.75 -10.06 0.60
N LYS A 27 10.54 -9.57 0.90
CA LYS A 27 9.92 -9.64 2.23
C LYS A 27 9.14 -10.94 2.40
N THR A 28 9.03 -11.39 3.64
CA THR A 28 8.13 -12.46 4.04
C THR A 28 6.69 -11.97 4.08
N VAL A 29 5.74 -12.90 3.99
CA VAL A 29 4.30 -12.59 4.12
C VAL A 29 4.04 -11.89 5.44
N GLU A 30 4.65 -12.36 6.54
CA GLU A 30 4.51 -11.77 7.87
C GLU A 30 4.96 -10.30 7.91
N GLU A 31 6.10 -9.98 7.28
CA GLU A 31 6.58 -8.60 7.18
C GLU A 31 5.67 -7.70 6.34
N ILE A 32 5.03 -8.26 5.31
CA ILE A 32 4.11 -7.52 4.45
C ILE A 32 2.80 -7.25 5.20
N VAL A 33 2.16 -8.26 5.78
CA VAL A 33 0.85 -8.12 6.44
C VAL A 33 0.92 -7.28 7.72
N ASN A 34 2.08 -7.22 8.38
CA ASN A 34 2.32 -6.37 9.55
C ASN A 34 2.85 -4.97 9.19
N LEU A 35 2.71 -4.52 7.94
CA LEU A 35 3.08 -3.17 7.52
C LEU A 35 2.42 -2.12 8.44
N PRO A 36 3.21 -1.23 9.08
CA PRO A 36 2.66 -0.11 9.83
C PRO A 36 1.82 0.79 8.93
N VAL A 37 0.60 1.11 9.38
CA VAL A 37 -0.33 1.99 8.68
C VAL A 37 -0.85 3.08 9.61
N LYS A 38 -1.29 4.18 9.01
CA LYS A 38 -1.93 5.30 9.71
C LYS A 38 -3.15 5.81 8.95
N GLU A 39 -3.97 6.58 9.66
CA GLU A 39 -5.02 7.39 9.06
C GLU A 39 -4.43 8.69 8.51
N ARG A 40 -4.73 8.99 7.24
CA ARG A 40 -4.41 10.26 6.60
C ARG A 40 -5.60 11.21 6.57
N ASP A 41 -6.76 10.68 6.19
CA ASP A 41 -8.04 11.41 6.10
C ASP A 41 -9.22 10.42 6.15
N GLU A 42 -10.46 10.92 6.18
CA GLU A 42 -11.68 10.10 6.29
C GLU A 42 -11.82 9.03 5.20
N SER A 43 -11.27 9.28 4.00
CA SER A 43 -11.29 8.34 2.88
C SER A 43 -10.06 7.42 2.85
N HIS A 44 -9.02 7.71 3.64
CA HIS A 44 -7.74 7.01 3.61
C HIS A 44 -7.26 6.69 5.02
N LYS A 45 -7.81 5.61 5.60
CA LYS A 45 -7.60 5.22 7.00
C LYS A 45 -6.41 4.30 7.26
N HIS A 46 -5.92 3.62 6.22
CA HIS A 46 -4.83 2.65 6.33
C HIS A 46 -3.78 2.89 5.24
N VAL A 47 -3.16 4.06 5.25
CA VAL A 47 -2.04 4.37 4.36
C VAL A 47 -0.72 3.92 4.99
N PRO A 48 0.30 3.53 4.21
CA PRO A 48 1.59 3.12 4.76
C PRO A 48 2.28 4.18 5.62
N ASP A 49 2.74 3.77 6.80
CA ASP A 49 3.48 4.60 7.75
C ASP A 49 4.95 4.17 7.90
N VAL A 50 5.58 3.86 6.77
CA VAL A 50 7.01 3.57 6.67
C VAL A 50 7.69 4.54 5.70
N PRO A 51 8.89 5.06 6.01
CA PRO A 51 9.55 6.09 5.20
C PRO A 51 9.70 5.73 3.71
N GLU A 52 9.92 4.46 3.41
CA GLU A 52 10.05 3.93 2.04
C GLU A 52 8.79 4.11 1.20
N LEU A 53 7.61 4.11 1.84
CA LEU A 53 6.31 4.16 1.17
C LEU A 53 5.57 5.49 1.37
N THR A 54 5.82 6.24 2.45
CA THR A 54 5.05 7.46 2.78
C THR A 54 5.06 8.51 1.67
N SER A 55 6.13 8.58 0.86
CA SER A 55 6.25 9.52 -0.27
C SER A 55 5.80 8.94 -1.62
N SER A 56 5.43 7.65 -1.65
CA SER A 56 5.17 6.90 -2.89
C SER A 56 3.80 6.26 -2.93
N VAL A 57 3.21 5.94 -1.78
CA VAL A 57 1.94 5.25 -1.65
C VAL A 57 1.10 6.00 -0.61
N THR A 58 0.08 6.69 -1.08
CA THR A 58 -0.83 7.48 -0.24
C THR A 58 -2.26 6.94 -0.27
N ILE A 59 -2.48 5.80 -0.91
CA ILE A 59 -3.76 5.08 -0.90
C ILE A 59 -3.87 4.13 0.29
N THR A 60 -5.11 3.78 0.63
CA THR A 60 -5.41 2.72 1.62
C THR A 60 -4.92 1.37 1.11
N VAL A 61 -4.14 0.63 1.92
CA VAL A 61 -3.55 -0.65 1.52
C VAL A 61 -4.08 -1.89 2.26
N GLU A 62 -4.91 -1.71 3.29
CA GLU A 62 -5.46 -2.80 4.12
C GLU A 62 -6.05 -3.97 3.31
N GLY A 63 -6.87 -3.68 2.30
CA GLY A 63 -7.45 -4.72 1.45
C GLY A 63 -6.41 -5.51 0.65
N TYR A 64 -5.33 -4.86 0.21
CA TYR A 64 -4.25 -5.55 -0.49
C TYR A 64 -3.43 -6.42 0.46
N LEU A 65 -3.21 -5.97 1.70
CA LEU A 65 -2.55 -6.77 2.74
C LEU A 65 -3.35 -8.04 3.05
N ALA A 66 -4.67 -7.92 3.20
CA ALA A 66 -5.56 -9.06 3.42
C ALA A 66 -5.52 -10.06 2.25
N VAL A 67 -5.48 -9.58 1.00
CA VAL A 67 -5.35 -10.45 -0.17
C VAL A 67 -3.99 -11.17 -0.19
N VAL A 68 -2.90 -10.51 0.21
CA VAL A 68 -1.58 -11.16 0.32
C VAL A 68 -1.61 -12.27 1.37
N GLU A 69 -2.23 -12.02 2.53
CA GLU A 69 -2.42 -13.02 3.58
C GLU A 69 -3.23 -14.22 3.09
N GLU A 70 -4.36 -13.96 2.44
CA GLU A 70 -5.23 -15.01 1.89
C GLU A 70 -4.52 -15.82 0.80
N ALA A 71 -3.78 -15.15 -0.09
CA ALA A 71 -3.02 -15.80 -1.15
C ALA A 71 -1.94 -16.71 -0.58
N ALA A 72 -1.23 -16.26 0.45
CA ALA A 72 -0.22 -17.06 1.14
C ALA A 72 -0.82 -18.28 1.85
N ALA A 73 -1.98 -18.11 2.51
CA ALA A 73 -2.69 -19.21 3.16
C ALA A 73 -3.22 -20.27 2.18
N ASN A 74 -3.54 -19.86 0.94
CA ASN A 74 -4.06 -20.74 -0.11
C ASN A 74 -2.98 -21.31 -1.03
N ALA A 75 -1.74 -20.84 -0.95
CA ALA A 75 -0.62 -21.40 -1.70
C ALA A 75 -0.32 -22.82 -1.19
N ARG A 76 -0.85 -23.83 -1.89
CA ARG A 76 -0.65 -25.27 -1.62
C ARG A 76 0.48 -25.84 -2.46
#